data_AF-A0ABD0ZR87-F1
#
_entry.id   AF-A0ABD0ZR87-F1
#
_cell.length_a   1.000
_cell.length_b   1.000
_cell.length_c   1.000
_cell.angle_alpha   90.00
_cell.angle_beta   90.00
_cell.angle_gamma   90.00
#
_symmetry.space_group_name_H-M   'P 1'
#
loop_
_entity.id
_entity.type
_entity.pdbx_description
1 polymer ?
#
loop_
_entity_poly.entity_id
_entity_poly.type
_entity_poly.pdbx_seq_one_letter_code
_entity_poly.pdbx_strand_id
1 'polypeptide(L)'
;MQEGHPIAFESRKLNDTERRYTVQEKEMTAVVHCLQVWRHYLLSSPFSVKTDNVATSYFQTQKKLSPKQARWQDFLAEFDFTLEYKPGKGTVIADALSRKAELASISQAESTFLNRVWKGLGHDPTAKALVKLALEGKTLRFWVEDGILYTKGRRVYVPSYESLQRDIIRECHDTQ
;
A
#
# COMPACT_ATOMS: atom_id res chain seq x y z
N MET A 1 -1.43 -19.60 1.33
CA MET A 1 -1.19 -19.90 -0.09
C MET A 1 -2.29 -20.83 -0.53
N GLN A 2 -2.95 -20.52 -1.63
CA GLN A 2 -3.95 -21.39 -2.23
C GLN A 2 -3.29 -22.05 -3.43
N GLU A 3 -3.17 -23.38 -3.41
CA GLU A 3 -2.53 -24.15 -4.49
C GLU A 3 -1.08 -23.71 -4.78
N GLY A 4 -0.33 -23.34 -3.72
CA GLY A 4 1.04 -22.85 -3.87
C GLY A 4 1.18 -21.39 -4.33
N HIS A 5 0.06 -20.70 -4.57
CA HIS A 5 0.04 -19.31 -4.98
C HIS A 5 -0.24 -18.37 -3.79
N PRO A 6 0.43 -17.20 -3.72
CA PRO A 6 0.11 -16.18 -2.73
C PRO A 6 -1.28 -15.60 -3.00
N ILE A 7 -2.10 -15.50 -1.95
CA ILE A 7 -3.47 -14.96 -2.03
C ILE A 7 -3.43 -13.43 -1.97
N ALA A 8 -2.59 -12.90 -1.08
CA ALA A 8 -2.37 -11.47 -0.89
C ALA A 8 -0.98 -11.21 -0.27
N PHE A 9 -0.50 -9.98 -0.41
CA PHE A 9 0.70 -9.47 0.25
C PHE A 9 0.34 -8.24 1.07
N GLU A 10 0.94 -8.11 2.25
CA GLU A 10 0.76 -6.96 3.13
C GLU A 10 2.13 -6.55 3.66
N SER A 11 2.40 -5.24 3.67
CA SER A 11 3.61 -4.69 4.28
C SER A 11 3.32 -3.33 4.88
N ARG A 12 3.97 -3.03 6.01
CA ARG A 12 3.79 -1.77 6.74
C ARG A 12 5.13 -1.23 7.18
N LYS A 13 5.31 0.09 7.06
CA LYS A 13 6.46 0.78 7.64
C LYS A 13 6.32 0.86 9.17
N LEU A 14 7.43 0.64 9.87
CA LEU A 14 7.50 0.84 11.31
C LEU A 14 7.52 2.34 11.64
N ASN A 15 6.73 2.74 12.62
CA ASN A 15 6.78 4.11 13.14
C ASN A 15 8.06 4.37 13.98
N ASP A 16 8.30 5.62 14.35
CA ASP A 16 9.52 6.06 15.05
C ASP A 16 9.78 5.33 16.38
N THR A 17 8.72 4.89 17.05
CA THR A 17 8.79 4.12 18.29
C THR A 17 9.08 2.65 17.98
N GLU A 18 8.39 2.07 17.02
CA GLU A 18 8.57 0.68 16.58
C GLU A 18 9.96 0.43 15.97
N ARG A 19 10.56 1.44 15.33
CA ARG A 19 11.94 1.34 14.81
C ARG A 19 12.98 1.09 15.91
N ARG A 20 12.68 1.47 17.15
CA ARG A 20 13.53 1.25 18.34
C ARG A 20 13.30 -0.10 19.02
N TYR A 21 12.34 -0.89 18.56
CA TYR A 21 12.09 -2.22 19.13
C TYR A 21 13.21 -3.21 18.80
N THR A 22 13.31 -4.26 19.62
CA THR A 22 14.17 -5.39 19.33
C THR A 22 13.74 -6.08 18.03
N VAL A 23 14.65 -6.84 17.40
CA VAL A 23 14.34 -7.55 16.14
C VAL A 23 13.11 -8.46 16.29
N GLN A 24 13.06 -9.24 17.38
CA GLN A 24 11.91 -10.11 17.69
C GLN A 24 10.60 -9.33 17.84
N GLU A 25 10.62 -8.18 18.53
CA GLU A 25 9.43 -7.34 18.68
C GLU A 25 9.00 -6.70 17.36
N LYS A 26 9.94 -6.32 16.48
CA LYS A 26 9.61 -5.79 15.14
C LYS A 26 8.88 -6.83 14.30
N GLU A 27 9.38 -8.06 14.30
CA GLU A 27 8.73 -9.16 13.60
C GLU A 27 7.37 -9.49 14.19
N MET A 28 7.25 -9.57 15.52
CA MET A 28 5.94 -9.78 16.16
C MET A 28 4.96 -8.65 15.86
N THR A 29 5.43 -7.41 15.76
CA THR A 29 4.61 -6.28 15.33
C THR A 29 4.09 -6.49 13.90
N ALA A 30 4.92 -7.00 13.00
CA ALA A 30 4.50 -7.34 11.64
C ALA A 30 3.47 -8.49 11.61
N VAL A 31 3.70 -9.55 12.40
CA VAL A 31 2.74 -10.66 12.52
C VAL A 31 1.39 -10.18 13.03
N VAL A 32 1.37 -9.42 14.13
CA VAL A 32 0.14 -8.88 14.72
C VAL A 32 -0.59 -7.97 13.72
N HIS A 33 0.14 -7.11 13.00
CA HIS A 33 -0.43 -6.26 11.95
C HIS A 33 -1.11 -7.08 10.85
N CYS A 34 -0.40 -8.06 10.28
CA CYS A 34 -0.95 -8.90 9.21
C CYS A 34 -2.21 -9.67 9.67
N LEU A 35 -2.22 -10.17 10.91
CA LEU A 35 -3.37 -10.86 11.47
C LEU A 35 -4.56 -9.93 11.76
N GLN A 36 -4.31 -8.66 12.07
CA GLN A 36 -5.38 -7.65 12.15
C GLN A 36 -5.98 -7.39 10.77
N VAL A 37 -5.16 -7.19 9.73
CA VAL A 37 -5.62 -6.93 8.36
C VAL A 37 -6.40 -8.11 7.79
N TRP A 38 -5.90 -9.33 7.98
CA TRP A 38 -6.49 -10.54 7.43
C TRP A 38 -7.40 -11.30 8.39
N ARG A 39 -7.81 -10.64 9.48
CA ARG A 39 -8.61 -11.26 10.54
C ARG A 39 -9.83 -12.00 10.01
N HIS A 40 -10.56 -11.38 9.09
CA HIS A 40 -11.77 -11.93 8.47
C HIS A 40 -11.52 -13.20 7.63
N TYR A 41 -10.30 -13.41 7.13
CA TYR A 41 -9.91 -14.64 6.43
C TYR A 41 -9.43 -15.75 7.38
N LEU A 42 -8.88 -15.37 8.53
CA LEU A 42 -8.07 -16.26 9.37
C LEU A 42 -8.75 -16.71 10.66
N LEU A 43 -9.83 -16.05 11.10
CA LEU A 43 -10.45 -16.32 12.40
C LEU A 43 -11.04 -17.74 12.56
N SER A 44 -11.42 -18.39 11.46
CA SER A 44 -12.17 -19.66 11.49
C SER A 44 -11.45 -20.81 10.79
N SER A 45 -10.19 -20.63 10.40
CA SER A 45 -9.40 -21.66 9.74
C SER A 45 -8.06 -21.80 10.44
N PRO A 46 -7.58 -23.02 10.71
CA PRO A 46 -6.21 -23.22 11.17
C PRO A 46 -5.22 -22.76 10.10
N PHE A 47 -4.13 -22.11 10.51
CA PHE A 47 -3.06 -21.69 9.60
C PHE A 47 -1.68 -21.71 10.26
N SER A 48 -0.62 -21.60 9.45
CA SER A 48 0.76 -21.46 9.94
C SER A 48 1.34 -20.10 9.59
N VAL A 49 1.95 -19.45 10.57
CA VAL A 49 2.77 -18.25 10.40
C VAL A 49 4.22 -18.67 10.37
N LYS A 50 4.95 -18.26 9.33
CA LYS A 50 6.36 -18.64 9.12
C LYS A 50 7.25 -17.42 9.28
N THR A 51 8.27 -17.54 10.12
CA THR A 51 9.29 -16.51 10.39
C THR A 51 10.68 -17.08 10.15
N ASP A 52 11.60 -16.26 9.66
CA ASP A 52 13.02 -16.58 9.53
C ASP A 52 13.84 -16.27 10.80
N ASN A 53 13.16 -15.99 11.91
CA ASN A 53 13.76 -15.79 13.22
C ASN A 53 13.29 -16.85 14.21
N VAL A 54 14.27 -17.58 14.74
CA VAL A 54 14.03 -18.62 15.73
C VAL A 54 13.42 -18.04 17.01
N ALA A 55 13.86 -16.86 17.48
CA ALA A 55 13.34 -16.27 18.72
C ALA A 55 11.85 -15.92 18.61
N THR A 56 11.43 -15.45 17.44
CA THR A 56 10.01 -15.15 17.15
C THR A 56 9.18 -16.43 17.22
N SER A 57 9.68 -17.56 16.71
CA SER A 57 8.95 -18.83 16.73
C SER A 57 8.56 -19.33 18.13
N TYR A 58 9.33 -18.97 19.16
CA TYR A 58 9.06 -19.35 20.56
C TYR A 58 8.14 -18.38 21.31
N PHE A 59 7.64 -17.32 20.68
CA PHE A 59 6.86 -16.26 21.33
C PHE A 59 5.67 -16.80 22.15
N GLN A 60 4.91 -17.76 21.60
CA GLN A 60 3.75 -18.36 22.28
C GLN A 60 4.12 -19.12 23.56
N THR A 61 5.35 -19.64 23.66
CA THR A 61 5.82 -20.45 24.80
C THR A 61 6.57 -19.64 25.87
N GLN A 62 6.70 -18.33 25.66
CA GLN A 62 7.52 -17.48 26.52
C GLN A 62 6.85 -17.24 27.87
N LYS A 63 7.49 -17.68 28.97
CA LYS A 63 6.94 -17.61 30.33
C LYS A 63 6.78 -16.19 30.89
N LYS A 64 7.61 -15.25 30.43
CA LYS A 64 7.65 -13.86 30.91
C LYS A 64 7.40 -12.93 29.74
N LEU A 65 6.26 -12.26 29.76
CA LEU A 65 5.85 -11.29 28.76
C LEU A 65 5.87 -9.89 29.35
N SER A 66 6.35 -8.93 28.57
CA SER A 66 6.11 -7.51 28.86
C SER A 66 4.63 -7.17 28.69
N PRO A 67 4.12 -6.06 29.27
CA PRO A 67 2.73 -5.65 29.09
C PRO A 67 2.30 -5.50 27.62
N LYS A 68 3.24 -5.11 26.75
CA LYS A 68 3.02 -5.03 25.29
C LYS A 68 2.79 -6.42 24.68
N GLN A 69 3.65 -7.38 25.04
CA GLN A 69 3.58 -8.74 24.52
C GLN A 69 2.37 -9.50 25.08
N ALA A 70 1.94 -9.21 26.31
CA ALA A 70 0.70 -9.76 26.88
C ALA A 70 -0.51 -9.32 26.04
N ARG A 71 -0.62 -8.03 25.70
CA ARG A 71 -1.69 -7.53 24.81
C ARG A 71 -1.67 -8.18 23.43
N TRP A 72 -0.47 -8.45 22.89
CA TRP A 72 -0.37 -9.22 21.65
C TRP A 72 -0.86 -10.65 21.85
N GLN A 73 -0.49 -11.32 22.94
CA GLN A 73 -0.94 -12.68 23.21
C GLN A 73 -2.46 -12.77 23.36
N ASP A 74 -3.09 -11.80 24.02
CA ASP A 74 -4.56 -11.73 24.14
C ASP A 74 -5.23 -11.66 22.77
N PHE A 75 -4.72 -10.82 21.86
CA PHE A 75 -5.21 -10.73 20.48
C PHE A 75 -4.93 -12.00 19.67
N LEU A 76 -3.75 -12.61 19.84
CA LEU A 76 -3.35 -13.81 19.13
C LEU A 76 -4.14 -15.05 19.58
N ALA A 77 -4.66 -15.05 20.81
CA ALA A 77 -5.48 -16.14 21.35
C ALA A 77 -6.82 -16.31 20.61
N GLU A 78 -7.22 -15.34 19.79
CA GLU A 78 -8.42 -15.39 18.97
C GLU A 78 -8.25 -16.24 17.70
N PHE A 79 -7.02 -16.65 17.38
CA PHE A 79 -6.68 -17.37 16.15
C PHE A 79 -6.17 -18.78 16.45
N ASP A 80 -6.55 -19.74 15.60
CA ASP A 80 -5.95 -21.08 15.60
C ASP A 80 -4.74 -21.10 14.66
N PHE A 81 -3.53 -20.89 15.21
CA PHE A 81 -2.32 -20.87 14.39
C PHE A 81 -1.08 -21.43 15.07
N THR A 82 -0.17 -21.95 14.24
CA THR A 82 1.18 -22.34 14.65
C THR A 82 2.21 -21.33 14.17
N LEU A 83 3.21 -21.04 15.00
CA LEU A 83 4.32 -20.17 14.66
C LEU A 83 5.56 -21.03 14.37
N GLU A 84 5.99 -21.05 13.11
CA GLU A 84 7.04 -21.95 12.61
C GLU A 84 8.28 -21.17 12.17
N TYR A 85 9.46 -21.64 12.58
CA TYR A 85 10.71 -21.16 12.01
C TYR A 85 10.95 -21.77 10.62
N LYS A 86 11.27 -20.91 9.64
CA LYS A 86 11.74 -21.31 8.31
C LYS A 86 13.01 -20.56 7.92
N PRO A 87 14.11 -21.26 7.60
CA PRO A 87 15.35 -20.61 7.16
C PRO A 87 15.15 -19.67 5.96
N GLY A 88 15.82 -18.51 6.00
CA GLY A 88 15.65 -17.38 5.08
C GLY A 88 15.70 -17.68 3.57
N LYS A 89 16.30 -18.80 3.15
CA LYS A 89 16.30 -19.22 1.72
C LYS A 89 14.89 -19.43 1.15
N GLY A 90 13.87 -19.68 1.97
CA GLY A 90 12.48 -19.82 1.55
C GLY A 90 11.62 -18.55 1.63
N THR A 91 12.16 -17.45 2.17
CA THR A 91 11.40 -16.25 2.56
C THR A 91 11.66 -15.05 1.65
N VAL A 92 12.23 -15.28 0.46
CA VAL A 92 12.69 -14.25 -0.50
C VAL A 92 11.63 -13.20 -0.81
N ILE A 93 10.35 -13.60 -0.93
CA ILE A 93 9.27 -12.66 -1.28
C ILE A 93 8.94 -11.72 -0.11
N ALA A 94 8.81 -12.27 1.10
CA ALA A 94 8.52 -11.47 2.30
C ALA A 94 9.69 -10.54 2.64
N ASP A 95 10.91 -11.05 2.48
CA ASP A 95 12.13 -10.31 2.70
C ASP A 95 12.30 -9.16 1.67
N ALA A 96 11.95 -9.40 0.40
CA ALA A 96 11.92 -8.34 -0.61
C ALA A 96 10.89 -7.24 -0.28
N LEU A 97 9.71 -7.59 0.23
CA LEU A 97 8.69 -6.62 0.64
C LEU A 97 9.12 -5.83 1.88
N SER A 98 9.73 -6.49 2.85
CA SER A 98 10.25 -5.85 4.07
C SER A 98 11.40 -4.87 3.75
N ARG A 99 12.39 -5.31 2.95
CA ARG A 99 13.55 -4.49 2.58
C ARG A 99 13.20 -3.36 1.62
N LYS A 100 12.22 -3.53 0.73
CA LYS A 100 11.71 -2.43 -0.12
C LYS A 100 10.94 -1.36 0.67
N ALA A 101 10.49 -1.60 1.90
CA ALA A 101 9.88 -0.55 2.70
C ALA A 101 10.93 0.47 3.22
N GLU A 102 12.19 0.05 3.42
CA GLU A 102 13.31 0.93 3.78
C GLU A 102 13.77 1.80 2.59
N LEU A 103 13.77 1.22 1.39
CA LEU A 103 13.91 1.96 0.14
C LEU A 103 12.56 2.56 -0.24
N ALA A 104 12.24 3.75 0.29
CA ALA A 104 11.05 4.51 -0.09
C ALA A 104 10.99 4.78 -1.61
N SER A 105 10.57 3.78 -2.39
CA SER A 105 10.03 3.95 -3.72
C SER A 105 8.53 4.05 -3.53
N ILE A 106 8.02 5.26 -3.73
CA ILE A 106 6.60 5.52 -3.90
C ILE A 106 6.19 4.65 -5.10
N SER A 107 5.60 3.48 -4.84
CA SER A 107 4.84 2.79 -5.87
C SER A 107 3.54 3.56 -6.02
N GLN A 108 3.58 4.64 -6.80
CA GLN A 108 2.37 5.25 -7.31
C GLN A 108 1.80 4.27 -8.32
N ALA A 109 0.50 3.97 -8.21
CA ALA A 109 -0.21 3.37 -9.34
C ALA A 109 -0.02 4.34 -10.51
N GLU A 110 0.78 3.95 -11.49
CA GLU A 110 0.97 4.73 -12.69
C GLU A 110 -0.34 4.67 -13.47
N SER A 111 -1.28 5.54 -13.12
CA SER A 111 -2.54 5.60 -13.84
C SER A 111 -2.21 6.03 -15.26
N THR A 112 -2.41 5.13 -16.21
CA THR A 112 -2.32 5.42 -17.65
C THR A 112 -3.11 6.69 -18.00
N PHE A 113 -4.19 6.92 -17.25
CA PHE A 113 -5.02 8.12 -17.27
C PHE A 113 -4.25 9.44 -17.07
N LEU A 114 -3.58 9.64 -15.92
CA LEU A 114 -2.91 10.91 -15.63
C LEU A 114 -1.76 11.17 -16.61
N ASN A 115 -1.07 10.13 -17.05
CA ASN A 115 -0.05 10.24 -18.10
C ASN A 115 -0.65 10.68 -19.45
N ARG A 116 -1.83 10.19 -19.82
CA ARG A 116 -2.54 10.62 -21.05
C ARG A 116 -3.04 12.05 -20.94
N VAL A 117 -3.57 12.46 -19.78
CA VAL A 117 -3.97 13.85 -19.52
C VAL A 117 -2.75 14.77 -19.62
N TRP A 118 -1.65 14.42 -18.95
CA TRP A 118 -0.42 15.21 -18.96
C TRP A 118 0.15 15.39 -20.38
N LYS A 119 0.22 14.31 -21.16
CA LYS A 119 0.59 14.38 -22.58
C LYS A 119 -0.38 15.27 -23.37
N GLY A 120 -1.68 15.08 -23.19
CA GLY A 120 -2.71 15.84 -23.89
C GLY A 120 -2.68 17.35 -23.62
N LEU A 121 -2.30 17.79 -22.42
CA LEU A 121 -2.11 19.20 -22.10
C LEU A 121 -1.01 19.84 -22.98
N GLY A 122 -0.01 19.04 -23.36
CA GLY A 122 1.07 19.42 -24.28
C GLY A 122 0.70 19.37 -25.77
N HIS A 123 -0.46 18.85 -26.14
CA HIS A 123 -0.91 18.76 -27.53
C HIS A 123 -2.13 19.65 -27.84
N ASP A 124 -2.99 19.91 -26.86
CA ASP A 124 -4.17 20.78 -27.01
C ASP A 124 -3.78 22.27 -26.93
N PRO A 125 -3.96 23.06 -28.01
CA PRO A 125 -3.66 24.50 -28.02
C PRO A 125 -4.43 25.29 -26.96
N THR A 126 -5.66 24.88 -26.66
CA THR A 126 -6.52 25.53 -25.65
C THR A 126 -6.00 25.24 -24.25
N ALA A 127 -5.61 23.99 -24.00
CA ALA A 127 -5.02 23.58 -22.72
C ALA A 127 -3.70 24.33 -22.47
N LYS A 128 -2.84 24.48 -23.48
CA LYS A 128 -1.59 25.25 -23.37
C LYS A 128 -1.84 26.71 -22.98
N ALA A 129 -2.82 27.35 -23.61
CA ALA A 129 -3.19 28.72 -23.29
C ALA A 129 -3.66 28.84 -21.83
N LEU A 130 -4.48 27.90 -21.37
CA LEU A 130 -4.97 27.85 -19.98
C LEU A 130 -3.86 27.59 -18.97
N VAL A 131 -2.94 26.66 -19.26
CA VAL A 131 -1.76 26.38 -18.41
C VAL A 131 -0.88 27.63 -18.30
N LYS A 132 -0.63 28.32 -19.41
CA LYS A 132 0.15 29.58 -19.39
C LYS A 132 -0.54 30.66 -18.56
N LEU A 133 -1.85 30.84 -18.72
CA LEU A 133 -2.62 31.80 -17.94
C LEU A 133 -2.68 31.47 -16.44
N ALA A 134 -2.74 30.18 -16.10
CA ALA A 134 -2.71 29.71 -14.72
C ALA A 134 -1.34 29.92 -14.06
N LEU A 135 -0.24 29.65 -14.79
CA LEU A 135 1.12 29.93 -14.31
C LEU A 135 1.40 31.43 -14.16
N GLU A 136 0.84 32.26 -15.03
CA GLU A 136 0.92 33.73 -14.95
C GLU A 136 0.00 34.32 -13.86
N GLY A 137 -0.77 33.50 -13.13
CA GLY A 137 -1.69 33.95 -12.08
C GLY A 137 -2.88 34.75 -12.60
N LYS A 138 -3.17 34.71 -13.90
CA LYS A 138 -4.23 35.49 -14.56
C LYS A 138 -5.60 34.82 -14.51
N THR A 139 -5.70 33.60 -13.98
CA THR A 139 -6.96 32.85 -13.87
C THR A 139 -7.25 32.48 -12.42
N LEU A 140 -8.41 32.92 -11.91
CA LEU A 140 -8.93 32.48 -10.62
C LEU A 140 -9.69 31.13 -10.67
N ARG A 141 -9.99 30.66 -11.89
CA ARG A 141 -10.80 29.45 -12.12
C ARG A 141 -9.97 28.21 -12.44
N PHE A 142 -8.71 28.39 -12.79
CA PHE A 142 -7.81 27.32 -13.19
C PHE A 142 -6.47 27.50 -12.49
N TRP A 143 -5.93 26.41 -11.97
CA TRP A 143 -4.60 26.37 -11.36
C TRP A 143 -3.91 25.06 -11.73
N VAL A 144 -2.58 25.05 -11.65
CA VAL A 144 -1.77 23.86 -11.94
C VAL A 144 -1.24 23.29 -10.64
N GLU A 145 -1.43 21.99 -10.43
CA GLU A 145 -0.92 21.24 -9.28
C GLU A 145 -0.32 19.94 -9.83
N ASP A 146 0.92 19.62 -9.47
CA ASP A 146 1.68 18.47 -9.97
C ASP A 146 1.71 18.33 -11.51
N GLY A 147 1.72 19.45 -12.23
CA GLY A 147 1.76 19.47 -13.71
C GLY A 147 0.42 19.17 -14.38
N ILE A 148 -0.67 19.08 -13.61
CA ILE A 148 -2.04 18.87 -14.11
C ILE A 148 -2.87 20.14 -13.88
N LEU A 149 -3.72 20.47 -14.85
CA LEU A 149 -4.60 21.63 -14.78
C LEU A 149 -5.91 21.26 -14.07
N TYR A 150 -6.23 22.00 -13.00
CA TYR A 150 -7.45 21.83 -12.21
C TYR A 150 -8.41 23.00 -12.39
N THR A 151 -9.70 22.75 -12.12
CA THR A 151 -10.75 23.77 -12.08
C THR A 151 -11.61 23.67 -10.82
N LYS A 152 -12.54 24.63 -10.64
CA LYS A 152 -13.41 24.78 -9.47
C LYS A 152 -14.00 23.43 -9.03
N GLY A 153 -13.88 23.14 -7.73
CA GLY A 153 -14.32 21.87 -7.16
C GLY A 153 -13.31 20.73 -7.31
N ARG A 154 -12.02 21.05 -7.50
CA ARG A 154 -10.90 20.08 -7.61
C ARG A 154 -11.08 19.08 -8.76
N ARG A 155 -11.68 19.54 -9.85
CA ARG A 155 -11.92 18.73 -11.05
C ARG A 155 -10.72 18.87 -12.00
N VAL A 156 -10.27 17.75 -12.56
CA VAL A 156 -9.18 17.73 -13.55
C VAL A 156 -9.72 18.23 -14.90
N TYR A 157 -8.99 19.13 -15.54
CA TYR A 157 -9.27 19.55 -16.91
C TYR A 157 -8.81 18.45 -17.88
N VAL A 158 -9.72 17.95 -18.70
CA VAL A 158 -9.43 16.90 -19.68
C VAL A 158 -9.18 17.56 -21.04
N PRO A 159 -7.92 17.57 -21.55
CA PRO A 159 -7.61 18.14 -22.85
C PRO A 159 -8.29 17.35 -23.98
N SER A 160 -8.54 18.02 -25.10
CA SER A 160 -9.03 17.37 -26.31
C SER A 160 -7.87 16.63 -26.99
N TYR A 161 -7.57 15.43 -26.49
CA TYR A 161 -6.44 14.61 -26.94
C TYR A 161 -6.90 13.17 -27.21
N GLU A 162 -6.69 12.69 -28.44
CA GLU A 162 -7.11 11.35 -28.90
C GLU A 162 -8.59 11.06 -28.58
N SER A 163 -8.90 9.85 -28.09
CA SER A 163 -10.21 9.43 -27.58
C SER A 163 -10.39 9.70 -26.09
N LEU A 164 -9.48 10.43 -25.42
CA LEU A 164 -9.42 10.52 -23.95
C LEU A 164 -10.75 10.95 -23.31
N GLN A 165 -11.41 11.98 -23.85
CA GLN A 165 -12.72 12.41 -23.35
C GLN A 165 -13.81 11.33 -23.55
N ARG A 166 -13.78 10.61 -24.68
CA ARG A 166 -14.73 9.54 -24.98
C ARG A 166 -14.49 8.32 -24.10
N ASP A 167 -13.23 7.97 -23.85
CA ASP A 167 -12.84 6.85 -22.98
C ASP A 167 -13.29 7.11 -21.54
N ILE A 168 -13.11 8.34 -21.03
CA ILE A 168 -13.59 8.73 -19.69
C ILE A 168 -15.11 8.65 -19.59
N ILE A 169 -15.82 9.19 -20.59
CA ILE A 169 -17.29 9.11 -20.63
C ILE A 169 -17.71 7.64 -20.63
N ARG A 170 -17.04 6.79 -21.41
CA ARG A 170 -17.34 5.36 -21.47
C ARG A 170 -17.07 4.65 -20.14
N GLU A 171 -15.92 4.85 -19.51
CA GLU A 171 -15.59 4.27 -18.20
C GLU A 171 -16.49 4.75 -17.06
N CYS A 172 -16.96 6.00 -17.10
CA CYS A 172 -17.87 6.54 -16.08
C CYS A 172 -19.34 6.17 -16.31
N HIS A 173 -19.73 5.74 -17.52
CA HIS A 173 -21.10 5.39 -17.87
C HIS A 173 -21.34 3.89 -18.08
N ASP A 174 -20.31 3.10 -18.38
CA ASP A 174 -20.38 1.63 -18.36
C ASP A 174 -20.25 1.17 -16.91
N THR A 175 -21.39 1.15 -16.21
CA THR A 175 -21.48 0.54 -14.87
C THR A 175 -21.44 -0.98 -15.06
N GLN A 176 -20.34 -1.62 -14.66
CA GLN A 176 -20.32 -3.03 -14.26
C GLN A 176 -20.51 -3.13 -12.74
#